data_AF-A0A662SNR6-F1
#
_entry.id   AF-A0A662SNR6-F1
#
_cell.length_a   1.000
_cell.length_b   1.000
_cell.length_c   1.000
_cell.angle_alpha   90.00
_cell.angle_beta   90.00
_cell.angle_gamma   90.00
#
_symmetry.space_group_name_H-M   'P 1'
#
loop_
_entity.id
_entity.type
_entity.pdbx_description
1 polymer ?
#
loop_
_entity_poly.entity_id
_entity_poly.type
_entity_poly.pdbx_seq_one_letter_code
_entity_poly.pdbx_strand_id
1 'polypeptide(L)'
;MSFDTIEEMPKKDKIAIEQAKELLKEHTLCEFCLGSLLATLSGDAPWKLGRNMLELLSKEKGVVGENAIKGLSGECSVCKGLVPSVLPELINKALVSLSKLELDSFKSGTKLPADIVEREDELRARHGMWTAESLKVVINKYADEIIASKTGLDVKSDKPDVLVSFDFIRKEVEVIPASVYVFGRYRKLKRGLYQTRWVPEAEGTIESYIGDIMKAAFEAEDYKLHAAGREDFDVRMLGRGRPFVMELIKPRKRRVNLEELERKINSKLEGVVQVSDLKKASKKTVILIKESSSLMRKVYLAKV
;
A
#
# COMPACT_ATOMS: atom_id res chain seq x y z
N MET A 1 -33.44 -25.90 17.29
CA MET A 1 -32.31 -26.63 16.69
C MET A 1 -32.06 -27.82 17.58
N SER A 2 -32.20 -29.04 17.05
CA SER A 2 -32.00 -30.27 17.82
C SER A 2 -30.56 -30.36 18.31
N PHE A 3 -30.37 -30.94 19.49
CA PHE A 3 -29.07 -31.15 20.13
C PHE A 3 -28.05 -31.90 19.25
N ASP A 4 -28.52 -32.59 18.21
CA ASP A 4 -27.72 -33.44 17.32
C ASP A 4 -26.76 -32.69 16.39
N THR A 5 -26.87 -31.35 16.23
CA THR A 5 -26.01 -30.60 15.28
C THR A 5 -24.67 -30.14 15.85
N ILE A 6 -24.47 -30.22 17.17
CA ILE A 6 -23.20 -29.81 17.80
C ILE A 6 -22.20 -30.97 17.84
N GLU A 7 -22.66 -32.22 17.89
CA GLU A 7 -21.77 -33.38 18.05
C GLU A 7 -20.87 -33.64 16.82
N GLU A 8 -21.35 -33.34 15.61
CA GLU A 8 -20.62 -33.53 14.34
C GLU A 8 -19.66 -32.37 13.98
N MET A 9 -19.60 -31.30 14.78
CA MET A 9 -18.74 -30.16 14.48
C MET A 9 -17.25 -30.49 14.66
N PRO A 10 -16.35 -29.98 13.80
CA PRO A 10 -14.91 -30.07 13.97
C PRO A 10 -14.49 -29.66 15.39
N LYS A 11 -13.53 -30.40 15.98
CA LYS A 11 -13.03 -30.14 17.35
C LYS A 11 -12.60 -28.68 17.58
N LYS A 12 -12.08 -28.03 16.53
CA LYS A 12 -11.68 -26.62 16.57
C LYS A 12 -12.86 -25.65 16.76
N ASP A 13 -14.01 -25.94 16.13
CA ASP A 13 -15.19 -25.09 16.22
C ASP A 13 -15.83 -25.18 17.61
N LYS A 14 -15.80 -26.37 18.24
CA LYS A 14 -16.22 -26.53 19.65
C LYS A 14 -15.37 -25.68 20.59
N ILE A 15 -14.03 -25.64 20.38
CA ILE A 15 -13.12 -24.80 21.17
C ILE A 15 -13.42 -23.32 20.94
N ALA A 16 -13.65 -22.91 19.69
CA ALA A 16 -13.98 -21.53 19.36
C ALA A 16 -15.29 -21.07 20.04
N ILE A 17 -16.31 -21.93 20.07
CA ILE A 17 -17.59 -21.64 20.75
C ILE A 17 -17.36 -21.44 22.25
N GLU A 18 -16.65 -22.33 22.92
CA GLU A 18 -16.42 -22.22 24.37
C GLU A 18 -15.58 -20.99 24.72
N GLN A 19 -14.57 -20.65 23.91
CA GLN A 19 -13.81 -19.42 24.10
C GLN A 19 -14.66 -18.17 23.83
N ALA A 20 -15.51 -18.18 22.80
CA ALA A 20 -16.43 -17.10 22.53
C ALA A 20 -17.41 -16.88 23.70
N LYS A 21 -17.94 -17.96 24.29
CA LYS A 21 -18.78 -17.88 25.50
C LYS A 21 -18.05 -17.24 26.65
N GLU A 22 -16.81 -17.66 26.92
CA GLU A 22 -16.02 -17.11 28.03
C GLU A 22 -15.78 -15.61 27.85
N LEU A 23 -15.40 -15.17 26.65
CA LEU A 23 -15.26 -13.75 26.32
C LEU A 23 -16.58 -12.99 26.52
N LEU A 24 -17.70 -13.55 26.05
CA LEU A 24 -19.01 -12.90 26.09
C LEU A 24 -19.68 -12.90 27.47
N LYS A 25 -19.15 -13.61 28.46
CA LYS A 25 -19.59 -13.46 29.87
C LYS A 25 -19.20 -12.09 30.43
N GLU A 26 -18.03 -11.59 30.07
CA GLU A 26 -17.43 -10.38 30.65
C GLU A 26 -17.45 -9.19 29.68
N HIS A 27 -17.53 -9.44 28.37
CA HIS A 27 -17.33 -8.44 27.35
C HIS A 27 -18.41 -8.48 26.27
N THR A 28 -18.83 -7.29 25.80
CA THR A 28 -19.54 -7.14 24.53
C THR A 28 -18.51 -6.95 23.42
N LEU A 29 -18.58 -7.74 22.35
CA LEU A 29 -17.62 -7.70 21.24
C LEU A 29 -18.34 -7.73 19.90
N CYS A 30 -17.96 -6.85 18.97
CA CYS A 30 -18.42 -6.91 17.59
C CYS A 30 -17.74 -8.04 16.80
N GLU A 31 -18.23 -8.31 15.58
CA GLU A 31 -17.77 -9.40 14.72
C GLU A 31 -16.27 -9.31 14.37
N PHE A 32 -15.73 -8.10 14.27
CA PHE A 32 -14.31 -7.90 13.97
C PHE A 32 -13.41 -8.18 15.17
N CYS A 33 -13.80 -7.70 16.36
CA CYS A 33 -13.00 -7.87 17.59
C CYS A 33 -13.12 -9.30 18.12
N LEU A 34 -14.30 -9.91 18.08
CA LEU A 34 -14.44 -11.33 18.42
C LEU A 34 -13.71 -12.20 17.40
N GLY A 35 -13.84 -11.85 16.11
CA GLY A 35 -13.15 -12.53 15.03
C GLY A 35 -11.63 -12.51 15.15
N SER A 36 -11.03 -11.37 15.53
CA SER A 36 -9.58 -11.25 15.68
C SER A 36 -9.03 -12.17 16.77
N LEU A 37 -9.74 -12.27 17.89
CA LEU A 37 -9.40 -13.14 19.02
C LEU A 37 -9.48 -14.63 18.67
N LEU A 38 -10.45 -15.02 17.84
CA LEU A 38 -10.72 -16.42 17.50
C LEU A 38 -10.08 -16.87 16.18
N ALA A 39 -9.43 -15.98 15.44
CA ALA A 39 -8.97 -16.20 14.06
C ALA A 39 -8.12 -17.47 13.88
N THR A 40 -7.32 -17.87 14.87
CA THR A 40 -6.47 -19.08 14.79
C THR A 40 -7.23 -20.39 14.97
N LEU A 41 -8.49 -20.33 15.38
CA LEU A 41 -9.32 -21.48 15.70
C LEU A 41 -10.24 -21.90 14.55
N SER A 42 -10.28 -21.16 13.44
CA SER A 42 -11.03 -21.53 12.24
C SER A 42 -10.23 -21.26 10.97
N GLY A 43 -10.63 -21.91 9.87
CA GLY A 43 -10.15 -21.58 8.52
C GLY A 43 -10.92 -20.44 7.86
N ASP A 44 -12.06 -20.04 8.44
CA ASP A 44 -12.90 -18.98 7.90
C ASP A 44 -12.28 -17.59 8.08
N ALA A 45 -12.77 -16.63 7.28
CA ALA A 45 -12.40 -15.24 7.45
C ALA A 45 -12.79 -14.76 8.87
N PRO A 46 -11.89 -14.07 9.61
CA PRO A 46 -12.11 -13.77 11.03
C PRO A 46 -13.42 -13.05 11.34
N TRP A 47 -13.85 -12.08 10.51
CA TRP A 47 -15.12 -11.37 10.70
C TRP A 47 -16.35 -12.25 10.42
N LYS A 48 -16.25 -13.24 9.52
CA LYS A 48 -17.32 -14.23 9.28
C LYS A 48 -17.42 -15.15 10.50
N LEU A 49 -16.29 -15.62 11.01
CA LEU A 49 -16.24 -16.41 12.25
C LEU A 49 -16.86 -15.64 13.41
N GLY A 50 -16.42 -14.41 13.67
CA GLY A 50 -16.94 -13.58 14.75
C GLY A 50 -18.45 -13.35 14.61
N ARG A 51 -18.93 -13.03 13.41
CA ARG A 51 -20.37 -12.86 13.15
C ARG A 51 -21.15 -14.15 13.41
N ASN A 52 -20.68 -15.28 12.88
CA ASN A 52 -21.33 -16.58 13.07
C ASN A 52 -21.40 -16.97 14.56
N MET A 53 -20.34 -16.71 15.33
CA MET A 53 -20.33 -16.97 16.78
C MET A 53 -21.36 -16.10 17.50
N LEU A 54 -21.44 -14.81 17.17
CA LEU A 54 -22.46 -13.92 17.75
C LEU A 54 -23.88 -14.36 17.38
N GLU A 55 -24.13 -14.71 16.11
CA GLU A 55 -25.44 -15.21 15.65
C GLU A 55 -25.84 -16.51 16.35
N LEU A 56 -24.90 -17.44 16.54
CA LEU A 56 -25.12 -18.68 17.27
C LEU A 56 -25.46 -18.42 18.75
N LEU A 57 -24.62 -17.63 19.44
CA LEU A 57 -24.71 -17.40 20.88
C LEU A 57 -25.83 -16.42 21.26
N SER A 58 -26.33 -15.61 20.33
CA SER A 58 -27.52 -14.75 20.54
C SER A 58 -28.78 -15.51 20.95
N LYS A 59 -28.82 -16.83 20.68
CA LYS A 59 -29.93 -17.72 21.06
C LYS A 59 -29.83 -18.22 22.50
N GLU A 60 -28.69 -18.05 23.15
CA GLU A 60 -28.50 -18.43 24.56
C GLU A 60 -29.21 -17.44 25.49
N LYS A 61 -29.60 -17.91 26.67
CA LYS A 61 -30.21 -17.06 27.69
C LYS A 61 -29.14 -16.43 28.58
N GLY A 62 -29.45 -15.26 29.15
CA GLY A 62 -28.58 -14.56 30.09
C GLY A 62 -27.49 -13.73 29.41
N VAL A 63 -26.46 -13.39 30.19
CA VAL A 63 -25.46 -12.37 29.81
C VAL A 63 -24.75 -12.65 28.48
N VAL A 64 -24.46 -13.92 28.17
CA VAL A 64 -23.79 -14.31 26.91
C VAL A 64 -24.66 -13.96 25.70
N GLY A 65 -25.94 -14.33 25.74
CA GLY A 65 -26.88 -14.02 24.65
C GLY A 65 -27.13 -12.53 24.50
N GLU A 66 -27.30 -11.82 25.62
CA GLU A 66 -27.45 -10.36 25.62
C GLU A 66 -26.23 -9.65 25.02
N ASN A 67 -25.02 -10.04 25.42
CA ASN A 67 -23.78 -9.49 24.87
C ASN A 67 -23.56 -9.87 23.41
N ALA A 68 -23.98 -11.06 22.99
CA ALA A 68 -23.94 -11.46 21.58
C ALA A 68 -24.86 -10.60 20.71
N ILE A 69 -26.09 -10.32 21.17
CA ILE A 69 -27.05 -9.44 20.49
C ILE A 69 -26.50 -8.02 20.36
N LYS A 70 -25.93 -7.46 21.44
CA LYS A 70 -25.27 -6.15 21.42
C LYS A 70 -24.04 -6.14 20.48
N GLY A 71 -23.28 -7.23 20.44
CA GLY A 71 -22.19 -7.40 19.48
C GLY A 71 -22.66 -7.32 18.03
N LEU A 72 -23.79 -7.94 17.70
CA LEU A 72 -24.41 -7.90 16.37
C LEU A 72 -24.93 -6.52 15.97
N SER A 73 -25.35 -5.69 16.94
CA SER A 73 -25.72 -4.30 16.68
C SER A 73 -24.50 -3.37 16.55
N GLY A 74 -23.28 -3.89 16.70
CA GLY A 74 -22.02 -3.17 16.57
C GLY A 74 -21.47 -2.60 17.87
N GLU A 75 -22.11 -2.84 19.02
CA GLU A 75 -21.54 -2.48 20.32
C GLU A 75 -20.30 -3.32 20.61
N CYS A 76 -19.27 -2.70 21.16
CA CYS A 76 -18.01 -3.39 21.42
C CYS A 76 -17.21 -2.69 22.51
N SER A 77 -16.76 -3.44 23.52
CA SER A 77 -15.89 -2.97 24.60
C SER A 77 -14.47 -2.62 24.11
N VAL A 78 -13.98 -3.28 23.06
CA VAL A 78 -12.64 -3.06 22.50
C VAL A 78 -12.64 -1.84 21.56
N CYS A 79 -13.34 -1.92 20.43
CA CYS A 79 -13.33 -0.85 19.43
C CYS A 79 -14.37 0.26 19.67
N LYS A 80 -15.23 0.14 20.69
CA LYS A 80 -16.30 1.11 21.00
C LYS A 80 -17.23 1.39 19.80
N GLY A 81 -17.49 0.35 19.00
CA GLY A 81 -18.29 0.42 17.77
C GLY A 81 -17.64 1.17 16.60
N LEU A 82 -16.37 1.61 16.73
CA LEU A 82 -15.68 2.39 15.70
C LEU A 82 -15.52 1.61 14.39
N VAL A 83 -15.15 0.33 14.46
CA VAL A 83 -14.86 -0.46 13.25
C VAL A 83 -16.12 -0.72 12.42
N PRO A 84 -17.20 -1.31 12.97
CA PRO A 84 -18.42 -1.56 12.19
C PRO A 84 -19.07 -0.27 11.65
N SER A 85 -18.99 0.83 12.40
CA SER A 85 -19.63 2.09 12.00
C SER A 85 -18.88 2.85 10.91
N VAL A 86 -17.54 2.87 10.94
CA VAL A 86 -16.73 3.73 10.06
C VAL A 86 -16.19 2.98 8.83
N LEU A 87 -15.86 1.70 8.96
CA LEU A 87 -15.20 0.94 7.89
C LEU A 87 -15.97 0.91 6.56
N PRO A 88 -17.32 0.73 6.53
CA PRO A 88 -18.06 0.75 5.27
C PRO A 88 -17.93 2.08 4.50
N GLU A 89 -17.97 3.21 5.21
CA GLU A 89 -17.82 4.54 4.61
C GLU A 89 -16.41 4.71 4.03
N LEU A 90 -15.37 4.30 4.77
CA LEU A 90 -14.00 4.41 4.30
C LEU A 90 -13.73 3.52 3.08
N ILE A 91 -14.30 2.32 3.03
CA ILE A 91 -14.19 1.44 1.85
C ILE A 91 -14.81 2.14 0.63
N ASN A 92 -15.97 2.78 0.78
CA ASN A 92 -16.59 3.51 -0.33
C ASN A 92 -15.71 4.68 -0.80
N LYS A 93 -15.11 5.45 0.12
CA LYS A 93 -14.13 6.50 -0.22
C LYS A 93 -12.90 5.93 -0.94
N ALA A 94 -12.43 4.75 -0.53
CA ALA A 94 -11.31 4.06 -1.15
C ALA A 94 -11.64 3.70 -2.61
N LEU A 95 -12.80 3.09 -2.85
CA LEU A 95 -13.25 2.69 -4.18
C LEU A 95 -13.35 3.88 -5.15
N VAL A 96 -13.92 5.00 -4.69
CA VAL A 96 -14.00 6.24 -5.49
C VAL A 96 -12.62 6.82 -5.82
N SER A 97 -11.64 6.61 -4.95
CA SER A 97 -10.28 7.12 -5.14
C SER A 97 -9.46 6.20 -6.04
N LEU A 98 -9.62 4.88 -5.89
CA LEU A 98 -8.97 3.87 -6.73
C LEU A 98 -9.43 3.92 -8.19
N SER A 99 -10.70 4.25 -8.45
CA SER A 99 -11.22 4.34 -9.84
C SER A 99 -10.58 5.44 -10.70
N LYS A 100 -9.84 6.37 -10.08
CA LYS A 100 -9.13 7.46 -10.75
C LYS A 100 -7.71 7.11 -11.15
N LEU A 101 -7.27 5.88 -10.87
CA LEU A 101 -5.89 5.44 -11.03
C LEU A 101 -5.81 4.25 -11.99
N GLU A 102 -4.68 4.15 -12.68
CA GLU A 102 -4.31 2.96 -13.44
C GLU A 102 -3.47 2.02 -12.56
N LEU A 103 -4.06 0.92 -12.10
CA LEU A 103 -3.38 -0.08 -11.27
C LEU A 103 -3.87 -1.49 -11.56
N ASP A 104 -3.05 -2.47 -11.21
CA ASP A 104 -3.39 -3.90 -11.28
C ASP A 104 -3.44 -4.53 -9.88
N SER A 105 -2.78 -3.90 -8.90
CA SER A 105 -2.68 -4.42 -7.55
C SER A 105 -2.72 -3.36 -6.45
N PHE A 106 -3.22 -3.75 -5.29
CA PHE A 106 -3.25 -2.89 -4.11
C PHE A 106 -2.97 -3.69 -2.84
N LYS A 107 -2.84 -2.97 -1.72
CA LYS A 107 -2.87 -3.55 -0.38
C LYS A 107 -3.53 -2.58 0.59
N SER A 108 -4.32 -3.11 1.53
CA SER A 108 -4.88 -2.32 2.62
C SER A 108 -3.93 -2.26 3.82
N GLY A 109 -3.83 -1.08 4.41
CA GLY A 109 -3.19 -0.82 5.69
C GLY A 109 -4.13 -0.03 6.59
N THR A 110 -3.95 -0.15 7.91
CA THR A 110 -4.87 0.47 8.87
C THR A 110 -4.09 1.17 9.98
N LYS A 111 -4.53 2.38 10.33
CA LYS A 111 -4.15 3.10 11.56
C LYS A 111 -5.34 3.10 12.50
N LEU A 112 -5.14 2.56 13.70
CA LEU A 112 -6.12 2.55 14.77
C LEU A 112 -5.68 3.48 15.90
N PRO A 113 -6.63 4.09 16.63
CA PRO A 113 -6.37 4.71 17.93
C PRO A 113 -5.60 3.78 18.87
N ALA A 114 -4.62 4.33 19.59
CA ALA A 114 -3.76 3.56 20.49
C ALA A 114 -4.54 2.86 21.60
N ASP A 115 -5.58 3.52 22.13
CA ASP A 115 -6.44 2.98 23.18
C ASP A 115 -7.22 1.71 22.75
N ILE A 116 -7.53 1.56 21.45
CA ILE A 116 -8.15 0.34 20.92
C ILE A 116 -7.13 -0.79 20.87
N VAL A 117 -5.90 -0.49 20.46
CA VAL A 117 -4.80 -1.47 20.40
C VAL A 117 -4.47 -1.96 21.80
N GLU A 118 -4.36 -1.06 22.77
CA GLU A 118 -4.09 -1.38 24.17
C GLU A 118 -5.19 -2.27 24.78
N ARG A 119 -6.48 -1.92 24.59
CA ARG A 119 -7.59 -2.76 25.07
C ARG A 119 -7.62 -4.15 24.43
N GLU A 120 -7.28 -4.26 23.15
CA GLU A 120 -7.15 -5.54 22.47
C GLU A 120 -6.02 -6.39 23.10
N ASP A 121 -4.86 -5.79 23.32
CA ASP A 121 -3.70 -6.47 23.90
C ASP A 121 -3.97 -6.92 25.35
N GLU A 122 -4.61 -6.07 26.16
CA GLU A 122 -5.06 -6.43 27.52
C GLU A 122 -6.03 -7.61 27.51
N LEU A 123 -6.99 -7.61 26.59
CA LEU A 123 -7.98 -8.67 26.47
C LEU A 123 -7.31 -10.00 26.06
N ARG A 124 -6.39 -9.95 25.09
CA ARG A 124 -5.59 -11.12 24.69
C ARG A 124 -4.78 -11.66 25.87
N ALA A 125 -4.14 -10.80 26.65
CA ALA A 125 -3.35 -11.20 27.79
C ALA A 125 -4.19 -11.86 28.89
N ARG A 126 -5.34 -11.27 29.22
CA ARG A 126 -6.27 -11.77 30.25
C ARG A 126 -6.79 -13.18 29.93
N HIS A 127 -7.10 -13.46 28.66
CA HIS A 127 -7.65 -14.75 28.23
C HIS A 127 -6.60 -15.70 27.62
N GLY A 128 -5.31 -15.37 27.70
CA GLY A 128 -4.22 -16.22 27.20
C GLY A 128 -4.20 -16.42 25.67
N MET A 129 -4.75 -15.48 24.91
CA MET A 129 -4.93 -15.56 23.45
C MET A 129 -3.73 -14.99 22.68
N TRP A 130 -2.53 -15.52 22.95
CA TRP A 130 -1.28 -14.99 22.40
C TRP A 130 -1.13 -15.17 20.88
N THR A 131 -1.77 -16.19 20.32
CA THR A 131 -1.72 -16.51 18.89
C THR A 131 -2.76 -15.77 18.07
N ALA A 132 -3.70 -15.05 18.71
CA ALA A 132 -4.77 -14.34 18.02
C ALA A 132 -4.20 -13.36 16.96
N GLU A 133 -4.98 -13.04 15.94
CA GLU A 133 -4.60 -11.99 15.01
C GLU A 133 -4.91 -10.62 15.61
N SER A 134 -4.11 -9.61 15.29
CA SER A 134 -4.48 -8.23 15.68
C SER A 134 -5.69 -7.74 14.88
N LEU A 135 -6.48 -6.85 15.47
CA LEU A 135 -7.63 -6.23 14.85
C LEU A 135 -7.22 -5.47 13.57
N LYS A 136 -6.01 -4.88 13.56
CA LYS A 136 -5.44 -4.25 12.35
C LYS A 136 -5.34 -5.23 11.18
N VAL A 137 -4.87 -6.45 11.43
CA VAL A 137 -4.73 -7.50 10.40
C VAL A 137 -6.11 -7.93 9.90
N VAL A 138 -7.08 -8.12 10.80
CA VAL A 138 -8.44 -8.48 10.43
C VAL A 138 -9.10 -7.40 9.57
N ILE A 139 -8.98 -6.12 9.94
CA ILE A 139 -9.51 -5.01 9.15
C ILE A 139 -8.84 -4.96 7.77
N ASN A 140 -7.52 -5.11 7.70
CA ASN A 140 -6.80 -5.11 6.42
C ASN A 140 -7.29 -6.24 5.50
N LYS A 141 -7.45 -7.46 6.03
CA LYS A 141 -7.97 -8.61 5.26
C LYS A 141 -9.40 -8.39 4.80
N TYR A 142 -10.26 -7.81 5.65
CA TYR A 142 -11.64 -7.48 5.29
C TYR A 142 -11.67 -6.45 4.15
N ALA A 143 -10.93 -5.34 4.30
CA ALA A 143 -10.86 -4.31 3.28
C ALA A 143 -10.28 -4.85 1.96
N ASP A 144 -9.24 -5.69 2.03
CA ASP A 144 -8.67 -6.39 0.87
C ASP A 144 -9.72 -7.25 0.14
N GLU A 145 -10.48 -8.09 0.87
CA GLU A 145 -11.53 -8.95 0.27
C GLU A 145 -12.64 -8.12 -0.38
N ILE A 146 -13.13 -7.09 0.30
CA ILE A 146 -14.23 -6.26 -0.21
C ILE A 146 -13.79 -5.40 -1.40
N ILE A 147 -12.58 -4.82 -1.37
CA ILE A 147 -12.09 -4.03 -2.50
C ILE A 147 -11.77 -4.94 -3.69
N ALA A 148 -11.10 -6.07 -3.48
CA ALA A 148 -10.76 -6.99 -4.56
C ALA A 148 -12.03 -7.54 -5.25
N SER A 149 -13.03 -7.94 -4.48
CA SER A 149 -14.31 -8.43 -5.04
C SER A 149 -15.06 -7.37 -5.86
N LYS A 150 -14.98 -6.09 -5.48
CA LYS A 150 -15.65 -4.99 -6.20
C LYS A 150 -14.87 -4.44 -7.39
N THR A 151 -13.54 -4.61 -7.41
CA THR A 151 -12.66 -3.97 -8.41
C THR A 151 -11.97 -4.96 -9.35
N GLY A 152 -11.85 -6.23 -8.96
CA GLY A 152 -11.07 -7.23 -9.68
C GLY A 152 -9.54 -7.07 -9.53
N LEU A 153 -9.08 -6.18 -8.65
CA LEU A 153 -7.66 -5.91 -8.43
C LEU A 153 -6.98 -7.01 -7.60
N ASP A 154 -5.71 -7.27 -7.89
CA ASP A 154 -4.89 -8.20 -7.11
C ASP A 154 -4.52 -7.62 -5.73
N VAL A 155 -4.56 -8.43 -4.68
CA VAL A 155 -4.02 -8.06 -3.37
C VAL A 155 -2.55 -8.50 -3.27
N LYS A 156 -1.60 -7.57 -3.17
CA LYS A 156 -0.14 -7.85 -3.11
C LYS A 156 0.54 -7.22 -1.90
N SER A 157 1.20 -8.02 -1.06
CA SER A 157 1.79 -7.52 0.20
C SER A 157 3.19 -6.86 0.06
N ASP A 158 4.06 -7.34 -0.83
CA ASP A 158 5.45 -6.84 -0.93
C ASP A 158 5.55 -5.58 -1.82
N LYS A 159 4.89 -5.59 -2.98
CA LYS A 159 4.98 -4.52 -3.99
C LYS A 159 3.63 -4.26 -4.67
N PRO A 160 2.61 -3.77 -3.92
CA PRO A 160 1.38 -3.32 -4.55
C PRO A 160 1.63 -2.07 -5.40
N ASP A 161 0.79 -1.85 -6.41
CA ASP A 161 0.80 -0.56 -7.14
C ASP A 161 0.30 0.58 -6.27
N VAL A 162 -0.59 0.28 -5.31
CA VAL A 162 -1.23 1.26 -4.44
C VAL A 162 -1.35 0.71 -3.01
N LEU A 163 -0.98 1.50 -2.01
CA LEU A 163 -1.33 1.26 -0.61
C LEU A 163 -2.57 2.06 -0.26
N VAL A 164 -3.61 1.40 0.25
CA VAL A 164 -4.84 2.02 0.74
C VAL A 164 -4.77 2.08 2.27
N SER A 165 -4.49 3.25 2.82
CA SER A 165 -4.36 3.45 4.27
C SER A 165 -5.67 3.95 4.87
N PHE A 166 -6.34 3.09 5.63
CA PHE A 166 -7.52 3.40 6.42
C PHE A 166 -7.12 4.04 7.75
N ASP A 167 -7.42 5.32 7.93
CA ASP A 167 -7.11 6.06 9.15
C ASP A 167 -8.39 6.20 10.00
N PHE A 168 -8.51 5.37 11.03
CA PHE A 168 -9.64 5.40 11.96
C PHE A 168 -9.55 6.51 13.01
N ILE A 169 -8.38 7.16 13.14
CA ILE A 169 -8.20 8.31 14.04
C ILE A 169 -8.84 9.54 13.37
N ARG A 170 -8.52 9.77 12.10
CA ARG A 170 -9.04 10.90 11.31
C ARG A 170 -10.36 10.59 10.58
N LYS A 171 -10.74 9.31 10.50
CA LYS A 171 -11.87 8.81 9.69
C LYS A 171 -11.72 9.17 8.22
N GLU A 172 -10.49 9.00 7.73
CA GLU A 172 -10.09 9.28 6.36
C GLU A 172 -9.48 8.04 5.72
N VAL A 173 -9.43 8.04 4.39
CA VAL A 173 -8.68 7.03 3.64
C VAL A 173 -7.68 7.75 2.74
N GLU A 174 -6.43 7.31 2.82
CA GLU A 174 -5.36 7.80 1.97
C GLU A 174 -5.01 6.72 0.94
N VAL A 175 -5.12 7.05 -0.33
CA VAL A 175 -4.70 6.19 -1.43
C VAL A 175 -3.32 6.66 -1.89
N ILE A 176 -2.31 5.80 -1.70
CA ILE A 176 -0.91 6.12 -1.90
C ILE A 176 -0.37 5.28 -3.07
N PRO A 177 -0.32 5.83 -4.30
CA PRO A 177 0.28 5.13 -5.43
C PRO A 177 1.80 4.98 -5.23
N ALA A 178 2.30 3.77 -5.45
CA ALA A 178 3.73 3.47 -5.43
C ALA A 178 4.41 4.15 -6.63
N SER A 179 5.62 4.66 -6.41
CA SER A 179 6.40 5.30 -7.48
C SER A 179 6.67 4.33 -8.65
N VAL A 180 6.68 4.85 -9.87
CA VAL A 180 7.15 4.14 -11.07
C VAL A 180 8.61 4.51 -11.31
N TYR A 181 9.43 3.55 -11.70
CA TYR A 181 10.85 3.78 -11.99
C TYR A 181 11.12 3.48 -13.46
N VAL A 182 11.75 4.42 -14.15
CA VAL A 182 12.17 4.29 -15.55
C VAL A 182 13.69 4.45 -15.62
N PHE A 183 14.38 3.39 -16.01
CA PHE A 183 15.80 3.45 -16.34
C PHE A 183 16.00 4.05 -17.73
N GLY A 184 17.11 4.75 -17.92
CA GLY A 184 17.57 5.17 -19.24
C GLY A 184 19.02 5.62 -19.21
N ARG A 185 19.49 6.14 -20.34
CA ARG A 185 20.77 6.85 -20.46
C ARG A 185 20.52 8.22 -21.05
N TYR A 186 21.17 9.25 -20.54
CA TYR A 186 21.08 10.58 -21.12
C TYR A 186 22.44 11.06 -21.66
N ARG A 187 22.40 11.81 -22.75
CA ARG A 187 23.51 12.59 -23.28
C ARG A 187 23.19 14.07 -23.08
N LYS A 188 24.17 14.82 -22.59
CA LYS A 188 24.13 16.28 -22.49
C LYS A 188 24.91 16.84 -23.67
N LEU A 189 24.18 17.37 -24.65
CA LEU A 189 24.75 17.82 -25.93
C LEU A 189 25.20 19.29 -25.84
N LYS A 190 24.52 20.08 -25.01
CA LYS A 190 24.83 21.50 -24.76
C LYS A 190 25.59 21.68 -23.43
N ARG A 191 26.58 22.59 -23.41
CA ARG A 191 27.21 23.07 -22.17
C ARG A 191 26.28 24.05 -21.45
N GLY A 192 26.56 24.34 -20.19
CA GLY A 192 25.77 25.29 -19.40
C GLY A 192 24.44 24.72 -18.91
N LEU A 193 24.42 23.45 -18.52
CA LEU A 193 23.24 22.79 -17.94
C LEU A 193 23.62 22.07 -16.65
N TYR A 194 22.84 22.28 -15.60
CA TYR A 194 22.96 21.52 -14.36
C TYR A 194 22.28 20.16 -14.48
N GLN A 195 22.78 19.16 -13.75
CA GLN A 195 22.22 17.81 -13.76
C GLN A 195 20.91 17.74 -12.96
N THR A 196 20.95 18.15 -11.69
CA THR A 196 19.85 17.98 -10.74
C THR A 196 19.04 19.26 -10.59
N ARG A 197 17.76 19.11 -10.22
CA ARG A 197 16.86 20.20 -9.85
C ARG A 197 17.38 20.96 -8.60
N TRP A 198 16.91 22.19 -8.39
CA TRP A 198 17.34 23.15 -7.34
C TRP A 198 18.65 23.89 -7.59
N VAL A 199 18.75 24.54 -8.75
CA VAL A 199 19.73 25.60 -8.95
C VAL A 199 18.95 26.91 -9.15
N PRO A 200 19.01 27.84 -8.18
CA PRO A 200 18.45 29.18 -8.37
C PRO A 200 18.98 29.77 -9.68
N GLU A 201 18.11 30.43 -10.46
CA GLU A 201 18.44 31.10 -11.74
C GLU A 201 18.65 30.17 -12.96
N ALA A 202 18.62 28.84 -12.81
CA ALA A 202 18.69 27.95 -13.96
C ALA A 202 17.35 27.88 -14.72
N GLU A 203 17.36 28.18 -16.02
CA GLU A 203 16.18 28.01 -16.90
C GLU A 203 15.69 26.55 -16.96
N GLY A 204 16.60 25.60 -16.80
CA GLY A 204 16.30 24.17 -16.82
C GLY A 204 17.50 23.32 -16.45
N THR A 205 17.22 22.08 -16.08
CA THR A 205 18.21 21.07 -15.69
C THR A 205 17.96 19.80 -16.48
N ILE A 206 18.93 18.89 -16.54
CA ILE A 206 18.72 17.57 -17.17
C ILE A 206 17.55 16.85 -16.51
N GLU A 207 17.50 16.89 -15.17
CA GLU A 207 16.41 16.34 -14.38
C GLU A 207 15.07 16.94 -14.76
N SER A 208 14.94 18.27 -14.86
CA SER A 208 13.65 18.88 -15.18
C SER A 208 13.23 18.68 -16.63
N TYR A 209 14.15 18.81 -17.59
CA TYR A 209 13.83 18.62 -19.00
C TYR A 209 13.31 17.22 -19.31
N ILE A 210 13.96 16.19 -18.76
CA ILE A 210 13.49 14.81 -18.94
C ILE A 210 12.26 14.56 -18.04
N GLY A 211 12.35 14.98 -16.78
CA GLY A 211 11.38 14.71 -15.74
C GLY A 211 10.00 15.30 -16.02
N ASP A 212 9.89 16.54 -16.50
CA ASP A 212 8.60 17.18 -16.79
C ASP A 212 7.84 16.45 -17.91
N ILE A 213 8.56 15.97 -18.93
CA ILE A 213 7.96 15.20 -20.03
C ILE A 213 7.48 13.83 -19.52
N MET A 214 8.30 13.15 -18.71
CA MET A 214 7.91 11.86 -18.11
C MET A 214 6.75 12.03 -17.11
N LYS A 215 6.80 13.07 -16.26
CA LYS A 215 5.76 13.42 -15.29
C LYS A 215 4.41 13.59 -15.97
N ALA A 216 4.37 14.34 -17.08
CA ALA A 216 3.16 14.51 -17.87
C ALA A 216 2.66 13.19 -18.47
N ALA A 217 3.56 12.31 -18.93
CA ALA A 217 3.20 11.02 -19.51
C ALA A 217 2.61 10.03 -18.49
N PHE A 218 3.16 10.00 -17.28
CA PHE A 218 2.72 9.14 -16.17
C PHE A 218 1.65 9.80 -15.28
N GLU A 219 1.29 11.05 -15.54
CA GLU A 219 0.42 11.86 -14.67
C GLU A 219 0.87 11.80 -13.20
N ALA A 220 2.18 12.00 -12.99
CA ALA A 220 2.80 11.96 -11.68
C ALA A 220 2.73 13.32 -10.97
N GLU A 221 2.71 13.30 -9.64
CA GLU A 221 2.72 14.53 -8.83
C GLU A 221 4.10 15.20 -8.85
N ASP A 222 5.16 14.41 -8.85
CA ASP A 222 6.55 14.86 -8.88
C ASP A 222 7.47 13.78 -9.47
N TYR A 223 8.76 14.08 -9.60
CA TYR A 223 9.78 13.14 -10.03
C TYR A 223 11.13 13.39 -9.36
N LYS A 224 12.01 12.39 -9.46
CA LYS A 224 13.40 12.49 -9.02
C LYS A 224 14.33 11.74 -9.95
N LEU A 225 15.40 12.40 -10.40
CA LEU A 225 16.44 11.77 -11.20
C LEU A 225 17.56 11.21 -10.31
N HIS A 226 17.81 9.91 -10.42
CA HIS A 226 18.95 9.24 -9.80
C HIS A 226 19.97 8.88 -10.88
N ALA A 227 21.14 9.51 -10.90
CA ALA A 227 22.18 9.26 -11.90
C ALA A 227 23.39 8.51 -11.32
N ALA A 228 24.10 7.78 -12.18
CA ALA A 228 25.39 7.18 -11.86
C ALA A 228 26.52 8.24 -11.88
N GLY A 229 26.54 9.13 -10.89
CA GLY A 229 27.47 10.26 -10.76
C GLY A 229 26.97 11.55 -11.43
N ARG A 230 27.82 12.59 -11.42
CA ARG A 230 27.51 13.96 -11.91
C ARG A 230 28.55 14.47 -12.90
N GLU A 231 28.16 15.40 -13.77
CA GLU A 231 29.04 16.20 -14.61
C GLU A 231 28.88 17.69 -14.27
N ASP A 232 29.93 18.46 -14.51
CA ASP A 232 29.93 19.88 -14.23
C ASP A 232 29.11 20.68 -15.26
N PHE A 233 28.76 21.90 -14.87
CA PHE A 233 27.89 22.79 -15.63
C PHE A 233 28.36 22.99 -17.06
N ASP A 234 29.66 23.18 -17.26
CA ASP A 234 30.29 23.41 -18.54
C ASP A 234 30.65 22.11 -19.27
N VAL A 235 30.50 20.91 -18.70
CA VAL A 235 30.91 19.64 -19.33
C VAL A 235 29.76 19.01 -20.13
N ARG A 236 30.06 18.47 -21.33
CA ARG A 236 29.13 17.64 -22.11
C ARG A 236 29.21 16.17 -21.72
N MET A 237 28.09 15.45 -21.83
CA MET A 237 28.01 14.00 -21.64
C MET A 237 27.69 13.33 -22.97
N LEU A 238 28.67 12.68 -23.60
CA LEU A 238 28.59 12.11 -24.95
C LEU A 238 28.67 10.57 -24.94
N GLY A 239 29.02 9.97 -26.08
CA GLY A 239 29.12 8.52 -26.22
C GLY A 239 27.77 7.83 -25.97
N ARG A 240 27.78 6.76 -25.17
CA ARG A 240 26.57 6.04 -24.75
C ARG A 240 25.73 6.78 -23.70
N GLY A 241 26.17 7.96 -23.24
CA GLY A 241 25.48 8.70 -22.20
C GLY A 241 25.60 8.12 -20.79
N ARG A 242 25.14 8.89 -19.81
CA ARG A 242 25.15 8.54 -18.39
C ARG A 242 23.88 7.75 -18.03
N PRO A 243 24.00 6.59 -17.37
CA PRO A 243 22.85 5.86 -16.81
C PRO A 243 22.12 6.68 -15.76
N PHE A 244 20.79 6.66 -15.80
CA PHE A 244 19.92 7.24 -14.80
C PHE A 244 18.68 6.37 -14.55
N VAL A 245 18.03 6.60 -13.42
CA VAL A 245 16.67 6.13 -13.13
C VAL A 245 15.84 7.34 -12.77
N MET A 246 14.76 7.57 -13.51
CA MET A 246 13.71 8.50 -13.13
C MET A 246 12.73 7.80 -12.20
N GLU A 247 12.53 8.34 -11.01
CA GLU A 247 11.48 7.96 -10.07
C GLU A 247 10.30 8.92 -10.24
N LEU A 248 9.14 8.41 -10.65
CA LEU A 248 7.90 9.16 -10.85
C LEU A 248 7.04 8.95 -9.60
N ILE A 249 6.78 10.03 -8.87
CA ILE A 249 6.15 10.03 -7.54
C ILE A 249 4.63 10.14 -7.69
N LYS A 250 3.91 9.22 -7.03
CA LYS A 250 2.44 9.14 -7.03
C LYS A 250 1.81 9.25 -8.44
N PRO A 251 2.20 8.37 -9.39
CA PRO A 251 1.68 8.41 -10.75
C PRO A 251 0.22 7.95 -10.81
N ARG A 252 -0.61 8.62 -11.62
CA ARG A 252 -1.96 8.14 -11.94
C ARG A 252 -1.96 7.11 -13.07
N LYS A 253 -1.00 7.19 -13.99
CA LYS A 253 -0.78 6.21 -15.07
C LYS A 253 0.48 5.40 -14.82
N ARG A 254 0.46 4.11 -15.14
CA ARG A 254 1.58 3.17 -14.95
C ARG A 254 2.00 2.48 -16.25
N ARG A 255 1.10 2.39 -17.22
CA ARG A 255 1.36 1.79 -18.54
C ARG A 255 1.58 2.89 -19.58
N VAL A 256 2.84 3.24 -19.76
CA VAL A 256 3.30 4.19 -20.79
C VAL A 256 4.19 3.45 -21.79
N ASN A 257 3.99 3.71 -23.09
CA ASN A 257 4.89 3.22 -24.13
C ASN A 257 6.23 3.96 -24.04
N LEU A 258 7.26 3.27 -23.54
CA LEU A 258 8.57 3.86 -23.31
C LEU A 258 9.33 4.20 -24.60
N GLU A 259 9.10 3.48 -25.69
CA GLU A 259 9.73 3.76 -26.99
C GLU A 259 9.16 5.04 -27.62
N GLU A 260 7.86 5.24 -27.50
CA GLU A 260 7.22 6.48 -27.93
C GLU A 260 7.62 7.65 -27.03
N LEU A 261 7.69 7.43 -25.71
CA LEU A 261 8.17 8.43 -24.76
C LEU A 261 9.61 8.84 -25.05
N GLU A 262 10.49 7.88 -25.37
CA GLU A 262 11.88 8.14 -25.75
C GLU A 262 11.95 9.05 -26.99
N ARG A 263 11.20 8.72 -28.06
CA ARG A 263 11.11 9.54 -29.28
C ARG A 263 10.59 10.95 -28.98
N LYS A 264 9.55 11.06 -28.15
CA LYS A 264 8.96 12.33 -27.75
C LYS A 264 9.94 13.21 -26.98
N ILE A 265 10.70 12.65 -26.04
CA ILE A 265 11.72 13.38 -25.28
C ILE A 265 12.80 13.88 -26.24
N ASN A 266 13.31 12.99 -27.11
CA ASN A 266 14.38 13.34 -28.06
C ASN A 266 13.97 14.41 -29.07
N SER A 267 12.73 14.39 -29.54
CA SER A 267 12.21 15.44 -30.42
C SER A 267 12.04 16.79 -29.70
N LYS A 268 11.55 16.79 -28.45
CA LYS A 268 11.36 18.04 -27.69
C LYS A 268 12.66 18.69 -27.21
N LEU A 269 13.69 17.89 -26.98
CA LEU A 269 14.97 18.33 -26.41
C LEU A 269 16.12 18.29 -27.42
N GLU A 270 15.79 18.34 -28.71
CA GLU A 270 16.76 18.25 -29.80
C GLU A 270 17.91 19.24 -29.63
N GLY A 271 19.15 18.76 -29.80
CA GLY A 271 20.36 19.56 -29.61
C GLY A 271 20.73 19.89 -28.16
N VAL A 272 19.87 19.58 -27.18
CA VAL A 272 20.09 19.91 -25.76
C VAL A 272 20.39 18.64 -24.96
N VAL A 273 19.43 17.72 -24.91
CA VAL A 273 19.52 16.43 -24.20
C VAL A 273 18.94 15.34 -25.07
N GLN A 274 19.61 14.18 -25.11
CA GLN A 274 19.10 12.98 -25.77
C GLN A 274 19.00 11.85 -24.75
N VAL A 275 17.90 11.12 -24.74
CA VAL A 275 17.70 9.91 -23.95
C VAL A 275 17.71 8.67 -24.83
N SER A 276 18.15 7.54 -24.27
CA SER A 276 18.11 6.23 -24.90
C SER A 276 17.91 5.12 -23.87
N ASP A 277 17.58 3.92 -24.34
CA ASP A 277 17.41 2.71 -23.54
C ASP A 277 16.35 2.84 -22.44
N LEU A 278 15.24 3.54 -22.69
CA LEU A 278 14.17 3.66 -21.71
C LEU A 278 13.53 2.31 -21.38
N LYS A 279 13.62 1.89 -20.12
CA LYS A 279 13.12 0.58 -19.65
C LYS A 279 12.46 0.70 -18.28
N LYS A 280 11.48 -0.16 -18.00
CA LYS A 280 10.93 -0.30 -16.65
C LYS A 280 12.05 -0.69 -15.69
N ALA A 281 12.06 -0.07 -14.52
CA ALA A 281 13.06 -0.28 -13.49
C ALA A 281 12.40 -0.48 -12.13
N SER A 282 13.23 -0.60 -11.09
CA SER A 282 12.76 -0.67 -9.71
C SER A 282 13.66 0.15 -8.80
N LYS A 283 13.24 0.30 -7.54
CA LYS A 283 14.09 0.87 -6.48
C LYS A 283 15.44 0.14 -6.35
N LYS A 284 15.50 -1.17 -6.64
CA LYS A 284 16.78 -1.92 -6.67
C LYS A 284 17.72 -1.41 -7.76
N THR A 285 17.19 -1.02 -8.92
CA THR A 285 17.98 -0.44 -10.01
C THR A 285 18.65 0.88 -9.58
N VAL A 286 17.96 1.71 -8.78
CA VAL A 286 18.52 2.95 -8.22
C VAL A 286 19.76 2.66 -7.37
N ILE A 287 19.72 1.60 -6.55
CA ILE A 287 20.85 1.18 -5.70
C ILE A 287 22.01 0.73 -6.59
N LEU A 288 21.74 -0.16 -7.55
CA LEU A 288 22.74 -0.71 -8.46
C LEU A 288 23.48 0.37 -9.27
N ILE A 289 22.78 1.38 -9.79
CA ILE A 289 23.45 2.44 -10.56
C ILE A 289 24.33 3.34 -9.69
N LYS A 290 23.99 3.52 -8.41
CA LYS A 290 24.78 4.32 -7.48
C LYS A 290 26.06 3.58 -7.08
N GLU A 291 25.95 2.31 -6.73
CA GLU A 291 27.09 1.48 -6.33
C GLU A 291 28.08 1.25 -7.49
N SER A 292 27.57 0.89 -8.67
CA SER A 292 28.41 0.64 -9.86
C SER A 292 29.13 1.89 -10.38
N SER A 293 28.66 3.10 -10.05
CA SER A 293 29.25 4.35 -10.55
C SER A 293 30.71 4.58 -10.12
N SER A 294 31.11 3.98 -9.00
CA SER A 294 32.47 4.04 -8.45
C SER A 294 33.42 3.07 -9.16
N LEU A 295 32.89 1.96 -9.67
CA LEU A 295 33.64 0.86 -10.29
C LEU A 295 33.78 1.05 -11.81
N MET A 296 32.92 1.85 -12.42
CA MET A 296 32.93 2.05 -13.88
C MET A 296 34.04 2.99 -14.34
N ARG A 297 34.82 2.53 -15.34
CA ARG A 297 35.80 3.36 -16.06
C ARG A 297 35.10 4.49 -16.80
N LYS A 298 35.59 5.72 -16.60
CA LYS A 298 35.12 6.93 -17.27
C LYS A 298 36.16 7.38 -18.30
N VAL A 299 35.71 7.83 -19.46
CA VAL A 299 36.57 8.29 -20.56
C VAL A 299 36.27 9.76 -20.81
N TYR A 300 37.32 10.57 -20.88
CA TYR A 300 37.24 12.02 -21.04
C TYR A 300 38.04 12.45 -22.27
N LEU A 301 37.55 13.47 -22.97
CA LEU A 301 38.28 14.17 -24.02
C LEU A 301 38.33 15.66 -23.63
N ALA A 302 39.53 16.14 -23.33
CA ALA A 302 39.79 17.54 -23.06
C ALA A 302 40.49 18.16 -24.28
N LYS A 303 40.05 19.37 -24.67
CA LYS A 303 40.83 20.21 -25.58
C LYS A 303 41.74 21.05 -24.69
N VAL A 304 43.02 20.75 -24.73
CA VAL A 304 44.08 21.46 -24.01
C VAL A 304 44.69 22.49 -24.94
#